data_AF-A0A9D4CVN6-F1
#
_entry.id   AF-A0A9D4CVN6-F1
#
_cell.length_a   1.000
_cell.length_b   1.000
_cell.length_c   1.000
_cell.angle_alpha   90.00
_cell.angle_beta   90.00
_cell.angle_gamma   90.00
#
_symmetry.space_group_name_H-M   'P 1'
#
loop_
_entity.id
_entity.type
_entity.pdbx_description
1 polymer ?
#
loop_
_entity_poly.entity_id
_entity_poly.type
_entity_poly.pdbx_seq_one_letter_code
_entity_poly.pdbx_strand_id
1 'polypeptide(L)' 'MLKETHDYCHQNQGQLHLTGTNCCDLIVWTPKDMQIIRRVKDDSWAMNIPIMIDFYFKTFLPSFN' A
#
# COMPACT_ATOMS: atom_id res chain seq x y z
N MET A 1 5.41 -11.04 -13.24
CA MET A 1 4.26 -10.26 -12.73
C MET A 1 4.25 -10.33 -11.23
N LEU A 2 4.17 -9.18 -10.56
CA LEU A 2 3.95 -9.12 -9.11
C LEU A 2 2.58 -9.72 -8.80
N LYS A 3 2.56 -10.84 -8.07
CA LYS A 3 1.31 -11.50 -7.64
C LYS A 3 0.52 -10.54 -6.76
N GLU A 4 -0.77 -10.45 -6.99
CA GLU A 4 -1.68 -9.58 -6.22
C GLU A 4 -1.79 -9.99 -4.75
N THR A 5 -1.44 -11.24 -4.45
CA THR A 5 -1.41 -11.84 -3.11
C THR A 5 -0.11 -11.58 -2.36
N HIS A 6 0.82 -10.79 -2.89
CA HIS A 6 2.09 -10.51 -2.21
C HIS A 6 1.93 -9.36 -1.23
N ASP A 7 2.65 -9.41 -0.11
CA ASP A 7 2.62 -8.41 0.97
C ASP A 7 2.76 -6.94 0.53
N TYR A 8 3.43 -6.67 -0.60
CA TYR A 8 3.53 -5.34 -1.20
C TYR A 8 2.17 -4.74 -1.58
N CYS A 9 1.14 -5.57 -1.79
CA CYS A 9 -0.21 -5.11 -2.07
C CYS A 9 -0.78 -4.30 -0.89
N HIS A 10 -0.47 -4.67 0.35
CA HIS A 10 -0.93 -3.93 1.54
C HIS A 10 -0.41 -2.49 1.58
N GLN A 11 0.84 -2.26 1.13
CA GLN A 11 1.40 -0.91 1.10
C GLN A 11 0.62 -0.01 0.12
N ASN A 12 0.32 -0.52 -1.07
CA ASN A 12 -0.45 0.22 -2.07
C ASN A 12 -1.89 0.47 -1.61
N GLN A 13 -2.55 -0.55 -1.04
CA GLN A 13 -3.91 -0.41 -0.55
C GLN A 13 -3.99 0.59 0.62
N GLY A 14 -3.04 0.57 1.56
CA GLY A 14 -2.95 1.57 2.62
C GLY A 14 -2.88 2.99 2.09
N GLN A 15 -2.02 3.24 1.10
CA GLN A 15 -1.89 4.57 0.48
C GLN A 15 -3.18 5.02 -0.23
N LEU A 16 -3.85 4.12 -0.96
CA LEU A 16 -5.11 4.44 -1.65
C LEU A 16 -6.22 4.83 -0.66
N HIS A 17 -6.33 4.13 0.46
CA HIS A 17 -7.33 4.43 1.49
C HIS A 17 -7.01 5.72 2.26
N LEU A 18 -5.74 5.95 2.60
CA LEU A 18 -5.34 7.16 3.34
C LEU A 18 -5.47 8.44 2.49
N THR A 19 -5.21 8.34 1.18
CA THR A 19 -5.28 9.50 0.26
C THR A 19 -6.68 9.70 -0.34
N GLY A 20 -7.61 8.75 -0.15
CA GLY A 20 -8.93 8.77 -0.77
C GLY A 20 -8.92 8.53 -2.28
N THR A 21 -7.81 8.01 -2.84
CA THR A 21 -7.63 7.80 -4.27
C THR A 21 -8.15 6.42 -4.70
N ASN A 22 -8.78 6.31 -5.87
CA ASN A 22 -9.37 5.06 -6.34
C ASN A 22 -8.39 4.11 -7.03
N CYS A 23 -7.22 4.59 -7.48
CA CYS A 23 -6.21 3.76 -8.11
C CYS A 23 -4.83 4.42 -8.09
N CYS A 24 -3.78 3.63 -8.31
CA CYS A 24 -2.41 4.10 -8.52
C CYS A 24 -1.72 3.24 -9.59
N ASP A 25 -0.66 3.79 -10.19
CA ASP A 25 0.19 3.06 -11.13
C ASP A 25 1.50 2.67 -10.44
N LEU A 26 1.72 1.37 -10.28
CA LEU A 26 2.98 0.82 -9.82
C LEU A 26 3.93 0.67 -11.01
N ILE A 27 4.99 1.47 -11.00
CA ILE A 27 6.02 1.45 -12.05
C ILE A 27 7.18 0.58 -11.56
N VAL A 28 7.39 -0.55 -12.24
CA VAL A 28 8.57 -1.39 -12.06
C VAL A 28 9.54 -1.08 -13.19
N TRP A 29 10.64 -0.42 -12.87
CA TRP A 29 11.60 0.04 -13.85
C TRP A 29 12.96 -0.64 -13.69
N THR A 30 13.58 -0.96 -14.83
CA THR A 30 14.97 -1.40 -14.94
C THR A 30 15.62 -0.68 -16.13
N PRO A 31 16.97 -0.61 -16.21
CA PRO A 31 17.64 -0.03 -17.37
C PRO A 31 17.31 -0.68 -18.72
N LYS A 32 16.77 -1.92 -18.72
CA LYS A 32 16.42 -2.68 -19.92
C LYS A 32 14.95 -2.59 -20.29
N ASP A 33 14.08 -2.40 -19.30
CA ASP A 33 12.63 -2.48 -19.49
C ASP A 33 11.86 -1.79 -18.36
N MET A 34 10.63 -1.40 -18.66
CA MET A 34 9.69 -0.76 -17.75
C MET A 34 8.33 -1.43 -17.84
N GLN A 35 7.76 -1.78 -16.69
CA GLN A 35 6.40 -2.30 -16.58
C GLN A 35 5.56 -1.36 -15.71
N ILE A 36 4.39 -0.98 -16.23
CA ILE A 36 3.39 -0.21 -15.48
C ILE A 36 2.25 -1.16 -15.09
N ILE A 37 1.90 -1.18 -13.81
CA ILE A 37 0.85 -2.04 -13.25
C ILE A 37 -0.17 -1.15 -12.54
N ARG A 38 -1.37 -1.02 -13.12
CA ARG A 38 -2.50 -0.33 -12.48
C ARG A 38 -2.98 -1.14 -11.28
N ARG A 39 -3.05 -0.51 -10.11
CA ARG A 39 -3.68 -1.04 -8.90
C ARG A 39 -4.93 -0.24 -8.58
N VAL A 40 -6.04 -0.95 -8.41
CA VAL A 40 -7.33 -0.36 -8.03
C VAL A 40 -7.50 -0.55 -6.53
N LYS A 41 -8.13 0.44 -5.88
CA LYS A 41 -8.46 0.37 -4.46
C LYS A 41 -9.42 -0.80 -4.21
N ASP A 42 -9.10 -1.61 -3.23
CA ASP A 42 -9.93 -2.70 -2.73
C ASP A 42 -10.64 -2.24 -1.47
N ASP A 43 -11.93 -1.93 -1.58
CA ASP A 43 -12.71 -1.40 -0.45
C ASP A 43 -12.78 -2.39 0.74
N SER A 44 -12.60 -3.69 0.51
CA SER A 44 -12.55 -4.68 1.61
C SER A 44 -11.30 -4.52 2.48
N TRP A 45 -10.25 -3.90 1.94
CA TRP A 45 -9.00 -3.66 2.65
C TRP A 45 -9.13 -2.61 3.76
N ALA A 46 -10.16 -1.74 3.70
CA ALA A 46 -10.40 -0.67 4.67
C ALA A 46 -10.43 -1.15 6.14
N MET A 47 -10.75 -2.42 6.40
CA MET A 47 -10.70 -3.02 7.73
C MET A 47 -9.31 -2.97 8.39
N ASN A 48 -8.23 -2.79 7.61
CA ASN A 48 -6.86 -2.71 8.10
C ASN A 48 -6.47 -1.30 8.58
N ILE A 49 -7.24 -0.26 8.26
CA ILE A 49 -6.91 1.14 8.61
C ILE A 49 -6.80 1.35 10.14
N PRO A 50 -7.75 0.89 10.97
CA PRO A 50 -7.62 1.03 12.42
C PRO A 50 -6.36 0.34 12.98
N ILE A 51 -6.00 -0.84 12.44
CA ILE A 51 -4.81 -1.59 12.84
C ILE A 51 -3.53 -0.79 12.51
N MET A 52 -3.49 -0.17 11.33
CA MET A 52 -2.37 0.67 10.91
C MET A 52 -2.20 1.92 11.78
N ILE A 53 -3.30 2.58 12.13
CA ILE A 53 -3.29 3.75 13.03
C ILE A 53 -2.80 3.33 14.43
N ASP A 54 -3.31 2.20 14.95
CA ASP A 54 -2.90 1.69 16.26
C ASP A 54 -1.41 1.37 16.30
N PHE A 55 -0.90 0.68 15.29
CA PHE A 55 0.53 0.41 15.13
C PHE A 55 1.36 1.70 15.05
N TYR A 56 0.90 2.70 14.29
CA TYR A 56 1.60 3.97 14.17
C TYR A 56 1.77 4.66 15.53
N PHE A 57 0.69 4.77 16.32
CA PHE A 57 0.73 5.48 17.60
C PHE A 57 1.32 4.66 18.75
N LYS A 58 1.10 3.35 18.80
CA LYS A 58 1.53 2.51 19.93
C LYS A 58 2.88 1.84 19.74
N THR A 59 3.35 1.67 18.51
CA THR A 59 4.59 0.93 18.23
C THR A 59 5.60 1.78 17.47
N PHE A 60 5.21 2.35 16.33
CA PHE A 60 6.14 3.09 15.49
C PHE A 60 6.58 4.40 16.15
N LEU A 61 5.66 5.27 16.56
CA LEU A 61 5.99 6.56 17.18
C LEU A 61 6.86 6.42 18.45
N PRO A 62 6.54 5.51 19.40
CA PRO A 62 7.39 5.32 20.57
C PRO A 62 8.79 4.78 20.27
N SER A 63 9.02 4.11 19.13
CA SER A 63 10.35 3.58 18.77
C SER A 63 11.37 4.66 18.40
N PHE A 64 10.93 5.91 18.21
CA PHE A 64 11.78 7.07 17.95
C PHE A 64 12.14 7.86 19.23
N ASN A 65 11.59 7.46 20.38
CA ASN A 65 11.92 8.03 21.69
C ASN A 65 12.89 7.11 22.44
#